data_AF-A0A2U1CCJ7-F1
#
_entry.id   AF-A0A2U1CCJ7-F1
#
_cell.length_a   1.000
_cell.length_b   1.000
_cell.length_c   1.000
_cell.angle_alpha   90.00
_cell.angle_beta   90.00
_cell.angle_gamma   90.00
#
_symmetry.space_group_name_H-M   'P 1'
#
loop_
_entity.id
_entity.type
_entity.pdbx_description
1 polymer ?
#
loop_
_entity_poly.entity_id
_entity_poly.type
_entity_poly.pdbx_seq_one_letter_code
_entity_poly.pdbx_strand_id
1 'polypeptide(L)'
;MSSNKKRINLSFSMSSPIQRRAWKKLTEIPAGQRTAAVCRMVCEYKGQQELLDAVRQTIRQELRGVQLTKEEAQDSVRAGDVDESVLGFLLALQEGDEMT
;
A
#
# COMPACT_ATOMS: atom_id res chain seq x y z
N MET A 1 41.67 -17.83 7.07
CA MET A 1 41.51 -16.45 6.58
C MET A 1 40.76 -15.64 7.63
N SER A 2 41.46 -14.87 8.47
CA SER A 2 40.83 -14.07 9.52
C SER A 2 40.24 -12.79 8.94
N SER A 3 38.92 -12.77 8.71
CA SER A 3 38.20 -11.56 8.32
C SER A 3 38.39 -10.48 9.41
N ASN A 4 38.88 -9.31 9.00
CA ASN A 4 39.10 -8.15 9.86
C ASN A 4 37.76 -7.62 10.40
N LYS A 5 37.30 -8.16 11.54
CA LYS A 5 35.97 -7.87 12.10
C LYS A 5 36.04 -6.58 12.91
N LYS A 6 35.78 -5.44 12.28
CA LYS A 6 35.64 -4.14 12.96
C LYS A 6 34.48 -4.20 13.95
N ARG A 7 34.75 -3.94 15.23
CA ARG A 7 33.71 -3.85 16.27
C ARG A 7 33.00 -2.51 16.13
N ILE A 8 31.73 -2.55 15.73
CA ILE A 8 30.85 -1.39 15.71
C ILE A 8 30.07 -1.40 17.03
N ASN A 9 30.18 -0.33 17.81
CA ASN A 9 29.36 -0.15 19.00
C ASN A 9 28.00 0.39 18.58
N LEU A 10 26.95 -0.41 18.79
CA LEU A 10 25.58 0.00 18.56
C LEU A 10 25.00 0.46 19.90
N SER A 11 24.80 1.77 20.06
CA SER A 11 24.14 2.35 21.23
C SER A 11 22.71 2.78 20.88
N PHE A 12 21.78 2.51 21.79
CA PHE A 12 20.39 2.95 21.69
C PHE A 12 20.12 4.00 22.76
N SER A 13 19.53 5.12 22.35
CA SER A 13 19.03 6.15 23.26
C SER A 13 17.69 5.69 23.86
N MET A 14 17.63 5.64 25.19
CA MET A 14 16.39 5.30 25.91
C MET A 14 15.37 6.44 25.92
N SER A 15 15.78 7.65 25.53
CA SER A 15 14.88 8.80 25.39
C SER A 15 13.99 8.68 24.15
N SER A 16 14.45 7.98 23.11
CA SER A 16 13.66 7.77 21.89
C SER A 16 12.73 6.56 22.04
N PRO A 17 11.41 6.72 21.83
CA PRO A 17 10.45 5.63 22.01
C PRO A 17 10.69 4.49 21.01
N ILE A 18 11.13 4.79 19.78
CA ILE A 18 11.39 3.76 18.76
C ILE A 18 12.63 2.93 19.11
N GLN A 19 13.69 3.58 19.59
CA GLN A 19 14.91 2.88 19.99
C GLN A 19 14.71 2.07 21.27
N ARG A 20 13.87 2.54 22.21
CA ARG A 20 13.47 1.77 23.39
C ARG A 20 12.69 0.49 23.02
N ARG A 21 11.76 0.59 22.06
CA ARG A 21 11.03 -0.58 21.53
C ARG A 21 11.98 -1.55 20.82
N ALA A 22 12.90 -1.04 20.00
CA ALA A 22 13.91 -1.85 19.34
C ALA A 22 14.82 -2.55 20.36
N TRP A 23 15.23 -1.85 21.41
CA TRP A 23 16.02 -2.41 22.50
C TRP A 23 15.30 -3.52 23.24
N LYS A 24 14.00 -3.37 23.53
CA LYS A 24 13.18 -4.42 24.16
C LYS A 24 13.19 -5.71 23.33
N LYS A 25 12.97 -5.61 22.01
CA LYS A 25 13.07 -6.76 21.10
C LYS A 25 14.48 -7.35 21.06
N LEU A 26 15.51 -6.50 21.10
CA LEU A 26 16.90 -6.97 21.09
C LEU A 26 17.30 -7.67 22.40
N THR A 27 16.70 -7.30 23.54
CA THR A 27 16.95 -7.94 24.84
C THR A 27 16.35 -9.34 24.95
N GLU A 28 15.35 -9.68 24.13
CA GLU A 28 14.82 -11.05 24.02
C GLU A 28 15.87 -12.02 23.43
N ILE A 29 16.86 -11.51 22.70
CA ILE A 29 17.96 -12.30 22.15
C ILE A 29 19.05 -12.50 23.22
N PRO A 30 19.61 -13.73 23.35
CA PRO A 30 20.68 -14.03 24.30
C PRO A 30 21.87 -13.07 24.20
N ALA A 31 22.44 -12.72 25.35
CA ALA A 31 23.66 -11.92 25.42
C ALA A 31 24.79 -12.62 24.63
N GLY A 32 25.54 -11.84 23.85
CA GLY A 32 26.58 -12.35 22.94
C GLY A 32 26.12 -12.63 21.51
N GLN A 33 24.81 -12.80 21.25
CA GLN A 33 24.29 -13.05 19.90
C GLN A 33 23.55 -11.86 19.28
N ARG A 34 23.23 -10.83 20.07
CA ARG A 34 22.40 -9.68 19.66
C ARG A 34 22.89 -9.00 18.38
N THR A 35 24.16 -8.64 18.31
CA THR A 35 24.73 -7.98 17.13
C THR A 35 24.73 -8.90 15.90
N ALA A 36 25.01 -10.19 16.09
CA ALA A 36 24.99 -11.16 15.00
C ALA A 36 23.56 -11.38 14.46
N ALA A 37 22.57 -11.44 15.34
CA ALA A 37 21.16 -11.51 14.98
C ALA A 37 20.71 -10.27 14.21
N VAL A 38 21.11 -9.06 14.66
CA VAL A 38 20.84 -7.82 13.93
C VAL A 38 21.48 -7.83 12.55
N CYS A 39 22.75 -8.23 12.43
CA CYS A 39 23.41 -8.35 11.12
C CYS A 39 22.66 -9.31 10.20
N ARG A 40 22.25 -10.49 10.70
CA ARG A 40 21.46 -11.46 9.91
C ARG A 40 20.14 -10.85 9.45
N MET A 41 19.36 -10.28 10.37
CA MET A 41 18.08 -9.66 10.04
C MET A 41 18.22 -8.54 9.01
N VAL A 42 19.26 -7.70 9.11
CA VAL A 42 19.50 -6.62 8.15
C VAL A 42 19.92 -7.16 6.78
N CYS A 43 20.76 -8.20 6.74
CA CYS A 43 21.16 -8.85 5.49
C CYS A 43 19.97 -9.56 4.82
N GLU A 44 19.15 -10.27 5.59
CA GLU A 44 17.94 -10.94 5.10
C GLU A 44 16.88 -9.95 4.63
N TYR A 45 16.69 -8.85 5.37
CA TYR A 45 15.74 -7.79 5.01
C TYR A 45 16.08 -7.18 3.64
N LYS A 46 17.36 -6.96 3.34
CA LYS A 46 17.79 -6.49 2.01
C LYS A 46 17.40 -7.48 0.90
N GLY A 47 17.65 -8.77 1.10
CA GLY A 47 17.27 -9.80 0.13
C GLY A 47 15.75 -9.93 -0.04
N GLN A 48 14.98 -9.82 1.05
CA GLN A 48 13.52 -9.80 0.98
C GLN A 48 12.97 -8.57 0.26
N GLN A 49 13.63 -7.42 0.43
CA GLN A 49 13.23 -6.18 -0.24
C GLN A 49 13.47 -6.25 -1.75
N GLU A 50 14.60 -6.81 -2.18
CA GLU A 50 14.87 -7.10 -3.60
C GLU A 50 13.81 -8.05 -4.20
N LEU A 51 13.44 -9.09 -3.46
CA LEU A 51 12.37 -10.01 -3.87
C LEU A 51 11.01 -9.30 -3.98
N LEU A 52 10.66 -8.46 -2.99
CA LEU A 52 9.40 -7.70 -3.02
C LEU A 52 9.34 -6.73 -4.20
N ASP A 53 10.46 -6.08 -4.52
CA ASP A 53 10.52 -5.16 -5.65
C ASP A 53 10.47 -5.93 -6.98
N ALA A 54 11.12 -7.09 -7.08
CA ALA A 54 10.98 -7.98 -8.23
C ALA A 54 9.53 -8.44 -8.41
N VAL A 55 8.87 -8.91 -7.36
CA VAL A 55 7.45 -9.32 -7.41
C VAL A 55 6.54 -8.17 -7.82
N ARG A 56 6.71 -6.98 -7.22
CA ARG A 56 5.96 -5.78 -7.62
C ARG A 56 6.19 -5.43 -9.09
N GLN A 57 7.42 -5.56 -9.58
CA GLN A 57 7.75 -5.27 -10.96
C GLN A 57 7.15 -6.31 -11.92
N THR A 58 7.23 -7.60 -11.59
CA THR A 58 6.58 -8.67 -12.34
C THR A 58 5.08 -8.45 -12.39
N ILE A 59 4.41 -8.20 -11.26
CA ILE A 59 2.98 -7.91 -11.24
C ILE A 59 2.63 -6.72 -12.13
N ARG A 60 3.42 -5.63 -12.10
CA ARG A 60 3.21 -4.47 -12.98
C ARG A 60 3.45 -4.78 -14.45
N GLN A 61 4.42 -5.63 -14.78
CA GLN A 61 4.70 -6.03 -16.17
C GLN A 61 3.61 -6.94 -16.70
N GLU A 62 3.18 -7.93 -15.91
CA GLU A 62 2.05 -8.81 -16.24
C GLU A 62 0.75 -8.02 -16.38
N LEU A 63 0.46 -7.06 -15.48
CA LEU A 63 -0.67 -6.15 -15.62
C LEU A 63 -0.58 -5.21 -16.83
N ARG A 64 0.62 -4.96 -17.38
CA ARG A 64 0.80 -4.20 -18.64
C ARG A 64 0.66 -5.11 -19.88
N GLY A 65 0.99 -6.39 -19.75
CA GLY A 65 0.81 -7.42 -20.78
C GLY A 65 -0.65 -7.89 -20.89
N VAL A 66 -1.38 -7.84 -19.77
CA VAL A 66 -2.83 -7.80 -19.74
C VAL A 66 -3.22 -6.40 -20.23
N GLN A 67 -3.23 -6.20 -21.55
CA GLN A 67 -4.32 -5.41 -22.09
C GLN A 67 -5.57 -6.07 -21.54
N LEU A 68 -6.11 -5.47 -20.48
CA LEU A 68 -7.51 -5.61 -20.17
C LEU A 68 -8.16 -5.35 -21.52
N THR A 69 -8.58 -6.40 -22.21
CA THR A 69 -9.87 -6.39 -22.88
C THR A 69 -10.83 -6.01 -21.76
N LYS A 70 -10.87 -4.70 -21.49
CA LYS A 70 -12.07 -4.00 -21.21
C LYS A 70 -12.90 -4.34 -22.45
N GLU A 71 -13.52 -5.52 -22.41
CA GLU A 71 -14.93 -5.56 -22.73
C GLU A 71 -15.44 -4.31 -22.07
N GLU A 72 -15.77 -3.35 -22.92
CA GLU A 72 -16.68 -2.29 -22.63
C GLU A 72 -17.93 -3.01 -22.08
N ALA A 73 -17.87 -3.46 -20.82
CA ALA A 73 -18.98 -3.35 -19.92
C ALA A 73 -19.26 -1.86 -19.99
N GLN A 74 -20.17 -1.56 -20.91
CA GLN A 74 -20.90 -0.35 -21.05
C GLN A 74 -21.49 -0.08 -19.67
N ASP A 75 -20.68 0.51 -18.79
CA ASP A 75 -21.11 1.30 -17.66
C ASP A 75 -21.71 2.63 -18.16
N SER A 76 -22.30 2.63 -19.36
CA SER A 76 -23.66 3.13 -19.45
C SER A 76 -24.58 2.12 -18.76
N VAL A 77 -24.52 2.08 -17.42
CA VAL A 77 -25.80 2.14 -16.70
C VAL A 77 -26.41 3.43 -17.21
N ARG A 78 -27.15 3.32 -18.33
CA ARG A 78 -28.14 4.28 -18.76
C ARG A 78 -29.02 4.43 -17.54
N ALA A 79 -28.70 5.42 -16.70
CA ALA A 79 -29.67 5.99 -15.80
C ALA A 79 -30.88 6.23 -16.71
N GLY A 80 -31.93 5.44 -16.46
CA GLY A 80 -32.98 5.18 -17.43
C GLY A 80 -33.37 6.47 -18.13
N ASP A 81 -33.34 6.43 -19.46
CA ASP A 81 -33.78 7.52 -20.32
C ASP A 81 -35.14 7.98 -19.80
N VAL A 82 -35.17 9.11 -19.11
CA VAL A 82 -36.41 9.67 -18.60
C VAL A 82 -37.05 10.31 -19.81
N ASP A 83 -38.12 9.68 -20.30
CA ASP A 83 -38.85 10.14 -21.48
C ASP A 83 -39.22 11.63 -21.35
N GLU A 84 -39.05 12.39 -22.43
CA GLU A 84 -39.33 13.83 -22.52
C GLU A 84 -40.75 14.17 -22.02
N SER A 85 -41.70 13.23 -22.12
CA SER A 85 -43.06 13.39 -21.58
C SER A 85 -43.11 13.53 -20.06
N VAL A 86 -42.20 12.88 -19.33
CA VAL A 86 -42.11 12.99 -17.86
C VAL A 86 -41.53 14.34 -17.46
N LEU A 87 -40.53 14.83 -18.21
CA LEU A 87 -39.95 16.15 -17.98
C LEU A 87 -40.97 17.27 -18.31
N GLY A 88 -41.73 17.11 -19.40
CA GLY A 88 -42.82 18.03 -19.76
C GLY A 88 -43.95 18.07 -18.73
N PHE A 89 -44.28 16.92 -18.12
CA PHE A 89 -45.26 16.85 -17.02
C PHE A 89 -44.77 17.61 -15.77
N LEU A 90 -43.49 17.45 -15.38
CA LEU A 90 -42.92 18.17 -14.24
C LEU A 90 -42.84 19.67 -14.49
N LEU A 91 -42.50 20.09 -15.71
CA LEU A 91 -42.53 21.50 -16.13
C LEU A 91 -43.94 22.08 -16.04
N ALA A 92 -44.95 21.36 -16.51
CA ALA A 92 -46.34 21.81 -16.43
C ALA A 92 -46.85 21.93 -14.98
N LEU A 93 -46.37 21.09 -14.06
CA LEU A 93 -46.66 21.23 -12.63
C LEU A 93 -45.94 22.44 -12.00
N GLN A 94 -44.75 22.80 -12.49
CA GLN A 94 -43.99 23.94 -12.01
C GLN A 94 -44.56 25.27 -12.52
N GLU A 95 -45.06 25.31 -13.76
CA GLU A 95 -45.70 26.49 -14.35
C GLU A 95 -47.18 26.63 -13.95
N GLY A 96 -47.80 25.57 -13.44
CA GLY A 96 -49.21 25.54 -13.02
C GLY A 96 -49.50 26.05 -11.60
N ASP A 97 -48.51 26.52 -10.85
CA ASP A 97 -48.66 27.08 -9.49
C ASP A 97 -48.40 28.60 -9.46
N GLU A 98 -48.92 29.35 -10.45
CA GLU A 98 -49.29 30.76 -10.27
C GLU A 98 -50.82 30.86 -10.21
N MET A 99 -51.37 30.57 -9.03
CA MET A 99 -52.67 31.07 -8.60
C MET A 99 -52.46 32.07 -7.46
N THR A 100 -52.03 33.27 -7.82
CA THR A 100 -52.45 34.56 -7.20
C THR A 100 -51.94 35.75 -8.00
#